data_AF-A0A2H8U1T5-F1
#
_entry.id   AF-A0A2H8U1T5-F1
#
_cell.length_a   1.000
_cell.length_b   1.000
_cell.length_c   1.000
_cell.angle_alpha   90.00
_cell.angle_beta   90.00
_cell.angle_gamma   90.00
#
_symmetry.space_group_name_H-M   'P 1'
#
loop_
_entity.id
_entity.type
_entity.pdbx_description
1 polymer ?
#
loop_
_entity_poly.entity_id
_entity_poly.type
_entity_poly.pdbx_seq_one_letter_code
_entity_poly.pdbx_strand_id
1 'polypeptide(L)'
;MSSTLQTNDDKSVTNYNQNLEKLNDLNLQEENEVSEQGNCTPTLDYLQSIVEELYTFNKNSLENNTEKVSYNKEILSEKVKQVLTLMKTNEEAAVAENKAQYFFLLGKTWSVTQPVNEECISILSKAVKLNPTHLEAWNSLGECLVHLKRFSEAKYCFLASLKHGKCKVILRNLSIIMREAQLLTSENVKENLNAGIEYAKEAVELDTNDGESWAILGNAYLSLFFRRQEDKLLRQSINSFEKALKDPIAVKNADLHFNRGVALKYGEIYTDALLSFEQASILDPMWTTAKETLEDLVKYLTSTQTLYQRKGQVKNKRLQQMTESLNSSCLGLYNNKIKTIKGHVMLEHIPLSKLQTGFNANKVVCGRVVCVVYNQEPVPYTFCLVDKDLSCVVVSVYNLAQGRGPIIGDSVAIPEPYLTNIDAKYLKQTFQYPSIRVNLPLTMVVNKKNISAECVSQPQFLSKQF
;
A
#
# COMPACT_ATOMS: atom_id res chain seq x y z
N MET A 1 -34.60 -36.57 -16.39
CA MET A 1 -33.61 -36.76 -15.33
C MET A 1 -32.50 -35.73 -15.55
N SER A 2 -32.70 -34.42 -15.38
CA SER A 2 -33.04 -33.61 -14.20
C SER A 2 -32.08 -33.78 -13.00
N SER A 3 -31.57 -32.62 -12.56
CA SER A 3 -30.71 -32.29 -11.39
C SER A 3 -29.29 -32.87 -11.41
N THR A 4 -28.21 -32.11 -11.29
CA THR A 4 -27.85 -31.18 -10.19
C THR A 4 -26.79 -30.17 -10.66
N LEU A 5 -27.17 -28.91 -10.88
CA LEU A 5 -26.27 -27.77 -11.10
C LEU A 5 -27.00 -26.51 -10.62
N GLN A 6 -27.27 -26.43 -9.32
CA GLN A 6 -27.89 -25.28 -8.66
C GLN A 6 -27.89 -25.54 -7.15
N THR A 7 -26.83 -25.16 -6.43
CA THR A 7 -26.85 -25.12 -4.95
C THR A 7 -25.73 -24.30 -4.29
N ASN A 8 -24.70 -23.82 -5.02
CA ASN A 8 -23.63 -23.01 -4.42
C ASN A 8 -23.73 -21.50 -4.73
N ASP A 9 -24.44 -21.09 -5.78
CA ASP A 9 -24.70 -19.67 -6.09
C ASP A 9 -25.71 -19.02 -5.14
N ASP A 10 -26.65 -19.81 -4.60
CA ASP A 10 -27.64 -19.27 -3.68
C ASP A 10 -27.04 -18.89 -2.33
N LYS A 11 -26.01 -19.57 -1.81
CA LYS A 11 -25.54 -19.28 -0.44
C LYS A 11 -24.78 -17.97 -0.30
N SER A 12 -24.04 -17.52 -1.32
CA SER A 12 -23.32 -16.23 -1.28
C SER A 12 -24.24 -15.04 -1.57
N VAL A 13 -25.15 -15.20 -2.53
CA VAL A 13 -26.19 -14.22 -2.86
C VAL A 13 -27.23 -14.12 -1.73
N THR A 14 -27.55 -15.22 -1.05
CA THR A 14 -28.44 -15.20 0.11
C THR A 14 -27.78 -14.60 1.34
N ASN A 15 -26.46 -14.75 1.55
CA ASN A 15 -25.75 -14.04 2.63
C ASN A 15 -25.58 -12.55 2.32
N TYR A 16 -25.39 -12.19 1.05
CA TYR A 16 -25.41 -10.81 0.57
C TYR A 16 -26.80 -10.17 0.76
N ASN A 17 -27.87 -10.88 0.41
CA ASN A 17 -29.27 -10.46 0.58
C ASN A 17 -29.73 -10.49 2.04
N GLN A 18 -29.24 -11.40 2.89
CA GLN A 18 -29.53 -11.43 4.33
C GLN A 18 -28.81 -10.32 5.11
N ASN A 19 -27.60 -9.93 4.69
CA ASN A 19 -26.95 -8.73 5.21
C ASN A 19 -27.63 -7.46 4.67
N LEU A 20 -28.15 -7.50 3.44
CA LEU A 20 -29.07 -6.49 2.90
C LEU A 20 -30.36 -6.41 3.72
N GLU A 21 -30.94 -7.52 4.18
CA GLU A 21 -32.13 -7.54 5.04
C GLU A 21 -31.82 -7.04 6.46
N LYS A 22 -30.69 -7.44 7.05
CA LYS A 22 -30.26 -6.93 8.38
C LYS A 22 -29.91 -5.44 8.39
N LEU A 23 -29.53 -4.86 7.24
CA LEU A 23 -29.42 -3.40 7.08
C LEU A 23 -30.66 -2.76 6.44
N ASN A 24 -31.54 -3.48 5.76
CA ASN A 24 -32.88 -2.98 5.39
C ASN A 24 -33.81 -2.94 6.60
N ASP A 25 -33.48 -3.68 7.67
CA ASP A 25 -33.99 -3.47 9.04
C ASP A 25 -33.47 -2.14 9.66
N LEU A 26 -32.63 -1.36 8.95
CA LEU A 26 -32.57 0.10 9.10
C LEU A 26 -33.82 0.77 8.49
N ASN A 27 -34.97 0.10 8.57
CA ASN A 27 -36.21 0.52 7.96
C ASN A 27 -36.48 1.97 8.38
N LEU A 28 -36.41 2.85 7.38
CA LEU A 28 -36.67 4.28 7.44
C LEU A 28 -38.18 4.50 7.67
N GLN A 29 -38.69 4.02 8.80
CA GLN A 29 -40.01 4.40 9.27
C GLN A 29 -39.87 5.74 10.01
N GLU A 30 -40.60 6.71 9.45
CA GLU A 30 -40.66 8.11 9.84
C GLU A 30 -40.98 8.28 11.33
N GLU A 31 -39.98 8.63 12.12
CA GLU A 31 -40.14 9.56 13.24
C GLU A 31 -39.22 10.76 12.95
N ASN A 32 -39.64 11.56 11.97
CA ASN A 32 -39.03 12.86 11.69
C ASN A 32 -39.44 13.85 12.80
N GLU A 33 -38.71 13.83 13.91
CA GLU A 33 -38.54 15.03 14.74
C GLU A 33 -37.18 15.65 14.41
N VAL A 34 -37.10 16.29 13.23
CA VAL A 34 -36.01 17.23 12.95
C VAL A 34 -36.35 18.52 13.70
N SER A 35 -35.95 18.62 14.96
CA SER A 35 -35.90 19.90 15.67
C SER A 35 -34.59 20.61 15.36
N GLU A 36 -34.44 21.11 14.12
CA GLU A 36 -33.56 22.27 13.88
C GLU A 36 -34.22 23.51 14.48
N GLN A 37 -34.26 23.58 15.81
CA GLN A 37 -34.47 24.82 16.53
C GLN A 37 -33.12 25.26 17.05
N GLY A 38 -32.71 26.49 16.72
CA GLY A 38 -31.53 27.16 17.27
C GLY A 38 -31.69 27.42 18.78
N ASN A 39 -31.71 26.35 19.55
CA ASN A 39 -31.73 26.33 21.00
C ASN A 39 -30.29 26.32 21.51
N CYS A 40 -30.03 27.02 22.60
CA CYS A 40 -28.79 26.95 23.33
C CYS A 40 -28.55 25.50 23.79
N THR A 41 -27.38 24.93 23.50
CA THR A 41 -26.99 23.55 23.85
C THR A 41 -25.87 23.50 24.90
N PRO A 42 -26.02 24.19 26.06
CA PRO A 42 -24.92 24.40 26.99
C PRO A 42 -24.37 23.09 27.57
N THR A 43 -25.22 22.07 27.74
CA THR A 43 -24.79 20.76 28.26
C THR A 43 -24.00 20.02 27.20
N LEU A 44 -24.49 19.97 25.97
CA LEU A 44 -23.80 19.30 24.86
C LEU A 44 -22.50 20.01 24.47
N ASP A 45 -22.46 21.33 24.49
CA ASP A 45 -21.24 22.11 24.21
C ASP A 45 -20.15 21.79 25.24
N TYR A 46 -20.52 21.68 26.52
CA TYR A 46 -19.63 21.26 27.60
C TYR A 46 -19.16 19.81 27.42
N LEU A 47 -20.07 18.88 27.11
CA LEU A 47 -19.69 17.47 26.89
C LEU A 47 -18.79 17.34 25.66
N GLN A 48 -19.06 18.09 24.59
CA GLN A 48 -18.24 18.11 23.40
C GLN A 48 -16.82 18.60 23.68
N SER A 49 -16.65 19.68 24.44
CA SER A 49 -15.30 20.18 24.78
C SER A 49 -14.49 19.13 25.54
N ILE A 50 -15.11 18.40 26.46
CA ILE A 50 -14.46 17.31 27.21
C ILE A 50 -14.06 16.14 26.29
N VAL A 51 -14.93 15.77 25.36
CA VAL A 51 -14.63 14.72 24.37
C VAL A 51 -13.48 15.16 23.47
N GLU A 52 -13.43 16.42 23.05
CA GLU A 52 -12.32 16.97 22.26
C GLU A 52 -10.99 16.97 23.02
N GLU A 53 -11.01 17.30 24.31
CA GLU A 53 -9.85 17.19 25.20
C GLU A 53 -9.36 15.73 25.33
N LEU A 54 -10.28 14.77 25.47
CA LEU A 54 -9.96 13.35 25.51
C LEU A 54 -9.29 12.88 24.21
N TYR A 55 -9.82 13.28 23.06
CA TYR A 55 -9.24 12.95 21.74
C TYR A 55 -7.87 13.58 21.53
N THR A 56 -7.72 14.85 21.94
CA THR A 56 -6.44 15.56 21.89
C THR A 56 -5.39 14.87 22.77
N PHE A 57 -5.79 14.46 23.98
CA PHE A 57 -4.93 13.68 24.87
C PHE A 57 -4.52 12.34 24.24
N ASN A 58 -5.46 11.59 23.66
CA ASN A 58 -5.18 10.32 22.99
C ASN A 58 -4.17 10.52 21.84
N LYS A 59 -4.40 11.50 20.96
CA LYS A 59 -3.51 11.83 19.84
C LYS A 59 -2.10 12.19 20.32
N ASN A 60 -1.98 13.08 21.29
CA ASN A 60 -0.68 13.49 21.84
C ASN A 60 0.06 12.35 22.55
N SER A 61 -0.68 11.40 23.14
CA SER A 61 -0.08 10.23 23.79
C SER A 61 0.57 9.26 22.81
N LEU A 62 0.02 9.17 21.58
CA LEU A 62 0.57 8.38 20.47
C LEU A 62 1.80 9.06 19.86
N GLU A 63 1.79 10.40 19.75
CA GLU A 63 2.88 11.16 19.12
C GLU A 63 4.14 11.31 20.01
N ASN A 64 4.04 11.24 21.34
CA ASN A 64 5.12 11.70 22.23
C ASN A 64 5.92 10.64 23.01
N ASN A 65 5.60 9.34 23.02
CA ASN A 65 6.32 8.42 23.95
C ASN A 65 6.45 6.96 23.50
N THR A 66 7.70 6.53 23.29
CA THR A 66 8.13 5.16 22.99
C THR A 66 8.32 4.27 24.22
N GLU A 67 8.51 4.82 25.42
CA GLU A 67 8.81 4.04 26.64
C GLU A 67 7.67 3.96 27.69
N LYS A 68 6.57 4.71 27.53
CA LYS A 68 5.48 4.83 28.54
C LYS A 68 4.10 4.32 28.08
N VAL A 69 4.06 3.45 27.06
CA VAL A 69 2.81 3.02 26.41
C VAL A 69 1.84 2.31 27.38
N SER A 70 2.33 1.51 28.33
CA SER A 70 1.46 0.83 29.31
C SER A 70 0.83 1.83 30.29
N TYR A 71 1.61 2.78 30.78
CA TYR A 71 1.17 3.82 31.73
C TYR A 71 0.13 4.77 31.10
N ASN A 72 0.32 5.14 29.83
CA ASN A 72 -0.61 6.01 29.12
C ASN A 72 -1.95 5.33 28.83
N LYS A 73 -1.97 4.01 28.62
CA LYS A 73 -3.21 3.24 28.42
C LYS A 73 -4.08 3.18 29.68
N GLU A 74 -3.46 3.03 30.85
CA GLU A 74 -4.18 3.06 32.14
C GLU A 74 -4.80 4.44 32.39
N ILE A 75 -4.02 5.51 32.22
CA ILE A 75 -4.53 6.88 32.35
C ILE A 75 -5.64 7.19 31.33
N LEU A 76 -5.48 6.74 30.08
CA LEU A 76 -6.51 6.91 29.07
C LEU A 76 -7.80 6.18 29.48
N SER A 77 -7.70 4.95 29.97
CA SER A 77 -8.85 4.18 30.46
C SER A 77 -9.55 4.88 31.62
N GLU A 78 -8.81 5.44 32.57
CA GLU A 78 -9.38 6.24 33.67
C GLU A 78 -10.07 7.51 33.17
N LYS A 79 -9.45 8.24 32.25
CA LYS A 79 -10.05 9.43 31.64
C LYS A 79 -11.34 9.10 30.90
N VAL A 80 -11.36 8.05 30.07
CA VAL A 80 -12.59 7.58 29.40
C VAL A 80 -13.67 7.27 30.44
N LYS A 81 -13.37 6.52 31.52
CA LYS A 81 -14.34 6.21 32.58
C LYS A 81 -14.91 7.48 33.23
N GLN A 82 -14.08 8.49 33.46
CA GLN A 82 -14.52 9.78 34.00
C GLN A 82 -15.47 10.48 33.02
N VAL A 83 -15.11 10.56 31.73
CA VAL A 83 -15.97 11.17 30.70
C VAL A 83 -17.28 10.42 30.56
N LEU A 84 -17.28 9.09 30.53
CA LEU A 84 -18.50 8.27 30.48
C LEU A 84 -19.39 8.47 31.70
N THR A 85 -18.81 8.68 32.89
CA THR A 85 -19.57 9.00 34.09
C THR A 85 -20.25 10.37 33.96
N LEU A 86 -19.51 11.38 33.47
CA LEU A 86 -20.05 12.71 33.22
C LEU A 86 -21.17 12.69 32.18
N MET A 87 -21.00 11.93 31.09
CA MET A 87 -22.03 11.74 30.06
C MET A 87 -23.31 11.16 30.67
N LYS A 88 -23.20 10.15 31.52
CA LYS A 88 -24.35 9.54 32.20
C LYS A 88 -25.04 10.50 33.18
N THR A 89 -24.29 11.29 33.94
CA THR A 89 -24.86 12.26 34.88
C THR A 89 -25.64 13.37 34.17
N ASN A 90 -25.23 13.73 32.96
CA ASN A 90 -25.85 14.79 32.16
C ASN A 90 -26.80 14.26 31.06
N GLU A 91 -27.11 12.96 31.07
CA GLU A 91 -27.86 12.29 29.99
C GLU A 91 -29.22 12.93 29.75
N GLU A 92 -30.02 13.13 30.80
CA GLU A 92 -31.38 13.68 30.66
C GLU A 92 -31.37 15.08 30.03
N ALA A 93 -30.46 15.95 30.49
CA ALA A 93 -30.31 17.31 29.98
C ALA A 93 -29.77 17.32 28.53
N ALA A 94 -28.73 16.54 28.24
CA ALA A 94 -28.13 16.47 26.92
C ALA A 94 -29.06 15.85 25.86
N VAL A 95 -29.85 14.85 26.25
CA VAL A 95 -30.86 14.23 25.38
C VAL A 95 -32.01 15.21 25.08
N ALA A 96 -32.42 16.01 26.07
CA ALA A 96 -33.43 17.06 25.88
C ALA A 96 -32.95 18.18 24.95
N GLU A 97 -31.65 18.50 24.95
CA GLU A 97 -31.05 19.46 24.03
C GLU A 97 -30.95 18.92 22.60
N ASN A 98 -30.27 17.78 22.40
CA ASN A 98 -30.17 17.10 21.12
C ASN A 98 -29.75 15.63 21.31
N LYS A 99 -30.74 14.74 21.23
CA LYS A 99 -30.57 13.29 21.38
C LYS A 99 -29.56 12.69 20.41
N ALA A 100 -29.53 13.13 19.15
CA ALA A 100 -28.60 12.61 18.14
C ALA A 100 -27.15 12.97 18.48
N GLN A 101 -26.91 14.22 18.85
CA GLN A 101 -25.59 14.72 19.25
C GLN A 101 -25.09 14.02 20.52
N TYR A 102 -25.97 13.81 21.51
CA TYR A 102 -25.62 13.06 22.71
C TYR A 102 -25.12 11.64 22.39
N PHE A 103 -25.87 10.87 21.58
CA PHE A 103 -25.46 9.53 21.19
C PHE A 103 -24.17 9.53 20.36
N PHE A 104 -23.98 10.53 19.50
CA PHE A 104 -22.73 10.70 18.78
C PHE A 104 -21.54 10.91 19.74
N LEU A 105 -21.62 11.87 20.66
CA LEU A 105 -20.57 12.15 21.64
C LEU A 105 -20.30 10.94 22.55
N LEU A 106 -21.35 10.19 22.91
CA LEU A 106 -21.21 8.96 23.70
C LEU A 106 -20.46 7.90 22.91
N GLY A 107 -20.88 7.65 21.66
CA GLY A 107 -20.22 6.71 20.76
C GLY A 107 -18.76 7.08 20.50
N LYS A 108 -18.50 8.36 20.24
CA LYS A 108 -17.16 8.93 20.05
C LYS A 108 -16.30 8.76 21.30
N THR A 109 -16.85 8.86 22.51
CA THR A 109 -16.11 8.57 23.75
C THR A 109 -15.73 7.08 23.85
N TRP A 110 -16.67 6.19 23.53
CA TRP A 110 -16.45 4.74 23.55
C TRP A 110 -15.43 4.29 22.50
N SER A 111 -15.40 4.91 21.32
CA SER A 111 -14.46 4.55 20.24
C SER A 111 -13.00 4.85 20.56
N VAL A 112 -12.71 5.69 21.57
CA VAL A 112 -11.35 5.91 22.08
C VAL A 112 -10.80 4.66 22.77
N THR A 113 -11.66 3.82 23.33
CA THR A 113 -11.23 2.58 24.01
C THR A 113 -10.96 1.47 23.01
N GLN A 114 -9.86 0.75 23.24
CA GLN A 114 -9.51 -0.47 22.49
C GLN A 114 -9.53 -1.67 23.45
N PRO A 115 -10.19 -2.78 23.11
CA PRO A 115 -10.90 -3.02 21.85
C PRO A 115 -12.26 -2.29 21.78
N VAL A 116 -12.64 -1.85 20.58
CA VAL A 116 -13.98 -1.32 20.29
C VAL A 116 -15.03 -2.40 20.56
N ASN A 117 -16.12 -2.05 21.23
CA ASN A 117 -17.22 -2.97 21.57
C ASN A 117 -18.42 -2.81 20.62
N GLU A 118 -19.24 -3.85 20.48
CA GLU A 118 -20.52 -3.83 19.75
C GLU A 118 -21.51 -2.78 20.30
N GLU A 119 -21.41 -2.45 21.59
CA GLU A 119 -22.19 -1.37 22.19
C GLU A 119 -21.90 -0.01 21.54
N CYS A 120 -20.65 0.26 21.15
CA CYS A 120 -20.26 1.48 20.45
C CYS A 120 -20.94 1.57 19.07
N ILE A 121 -21.01 0.45 18.34
CA ILE A 121 -21.72 0.35 17.07
C ILE A 121 -23.21 0.64 17.26
N SER A 122 -23.84 0.06 18.30
CA SER A 122 -25.26 0.31 18.61
C SER A 122 -25.54 1.78 18.93
N ILE A 123 -24.68 2.41 19.73
CA ILE A 123 -24.79 3.82 20.10
C ILE A 123 -24.63 4.73 18.86
N LEU A 124 -23.58 4.54 18.06
CA LEU A 124 -23.34 5.34 16.86
C LEU A 124 -24.41 5.09 15.78
N SER A 125 -24.94 3.86 15.69
CA SER A 125 -26.07 3.53 14.81
C SER A 125 -27.33 4.30 15.21
N LYS A 126 -27.58 4.52 16.50
CA LYS A 126 -28.68 5.39 16.97
C LYS A 126 -28.43 6.84 16.56
N ALA A 127 -27.20 7.34 16.70
CA ALA A 127 -26.85 8.71 16.33
C ALA A 127 -27.13 9.00 14.84
N VAL A 128 -26.67 8.12 13.93
CA VAL A 128 -26.89 8.31 12.49
C VAL A 128 -28.34 8.10 12.05
N LYS A 129 -29.13 7.29 12.78
CA LYS A 129 -30.57 7.15 12.54
C LYS A 129 -31.34 8.41 12.91
N LEU A 130 -31.00 9.02 14.06
CA LEU A 130 -31.65 10.22 14.56
C LEU A 130 -31.24 11.47 13.78
N ASN A 131 -29.98 11.55 13.33
CA ASN A 131 -29.53 12.61 12.43
C ASN A 131 -28.68 12.03 11.28
N PRO A 132 -29.33 11.66 10.15
CA PRO A 132 -28.65 11.12 8.98
C PRO A 132 -27.68 12.11 8.31
N THR A 133 -27.83 13.41 8.54
CA THR A 133 -26.95 14.45 7.94
C THR A 133 -25.65 14.65 8.71
N HIS A 134 -25.52 14.07 9.90
CA HIS A 134 -24.32 14.19 10.71
C HIS A 134 -23.18 13.28 10.19
N LEU A 135 -22.40 13.80 9.24
CA LEU A 135 -21.33 13.05 8.57
C LEU A 135 -20.24 12.53 9.53
N GLU A 136 -19.93 13.25 10.60
CA GLU A 136 -18.93 12.79 11.57
C GLU A 136 -19.39 11.54 12.34
N ALA A 137 -20.69 11.43 12.65
CA ALA A 137 -21.24 10.22 13.26
C ALA A 137 -21.15 9.00 12.32
N TRP A 138 -21.41 9.19 11.03
CA TRP A 138 -21.17 8.16 10.02
C TRP A 138 -19.70 7.77 9.92
N ASN A 139 -18.80 8.76 10.02
CA ASN A 139 -17.37 8.49 10.00
C ASN A 139 -16.95 7.63 11.20
N SER A 140 -17.32 8.03 12.42
CA SER A 140 -17.02 7.28 13.64
C SER A 140 -17.62 5.87 13.61
N LEU A 141 -18.86 5.71 13.11
CA LEU A 141 -19.48 4.38 12.98
C LEU A 141 -18.67 3.48 12.05
N GLY A 142 -18.27 4.01 10.89
CA GLY A 142 -17.49 3.25 9.92
C GLY A 142 -16.09 2.89 10.43
N GLU A 143 -15.41 3.80 11.14
CA GLU A 143 -14.11 3.52 11.78
C GLU A 143 -14.23 2.41 12.83
N CYS A 144 -15.27 2.44 13.67
CA CYS A 144 -15.54 1.36 14.62
C CYS A 144 -15.77 0.00 13.92
N LEU A 145 -16.51 -0.02 12.80
CA LEU A 145 -16.72 -1.23 12.00
C LEU A 145 -15.41 -1.74 11.38
N VAL A 146 -14.52 -0.84 10.94
CA VAL A 146 -13.16 -1.17 10.45
C VAL A 146 -12.33 -1.81 11.56
N HIS A 147 -12.33 -1.24 12.77
CA HIS A 147 -11.61 -1.81 13.92
C HIS A 147 -12.11 -3.22 14.29
N LEU A 148 -13.41 -3.47 14.11
CA LEU A 148 -14.02 -4.80 14.27
C LEU A 148 -13.82 -5.73 13.06
N LYS A 149 -13.08 -5.30 12.03
CA LYS A 149 -12.85 -6.02 10.76
C LYS A 149 -14.14 -6.34 9.99
N ARG A 150 -15.21 -5.57 10.22
CA ARG A 150 -16.50 -5.66 9.52
C ARG A 150 -16.49 -4.77 8.28
N PHE A 151 -15.54 -5.02 7.38
CA PHE A 151 -15.23 -4.13 6.25
C PHE A 151 -16.40 -3.93 5.28
N SER A 152 -17.23 -4.95 5.05
CA SER A 152 -18.42 -4.85 4.18
C SER A 152 -19.44 -3.87 4.74
N GLU A 153 -19.65 -3.87 6.05
CA GLU A 153 -20.58 -2.99 6.73
C GLU A 153 -20.03 -1.57 6.81
N ALA A 154 -18.72 -1.42 7.08
CA ALA A 154 -18.05 -0.13 7.04
C ALA A 154 -18.13 0.51 5.64
N LYS A 155 -17.93 -0.28 4.57
CA LYS A 155 -18.13 0.16 3.18
C LYS A 155 -19.52 0.72 2.97
N TYR A 156 -20.55 -0.01 3.39
CA TYR A 156 -21.94 0.43 3.25
C TYR A 156 -22.20 1.70 4.06
N CYS A 157 -21.74 1.76 5.31
CA CYS A 157 -21.86 2.90 6.21
C CYS A 157 -21.33 4.19 5.55
N PHE A 158 -20.11 4.14 5.02
CA PHE A 158 -19.55 5.31 4.33
C PHE A 158 -20.29 5.64 3.03
N LEU A 159 -20.68 4.66 2.22
CA LEU A 159 -21.45 4.92 0.99
C LEU A 159 -22.83 5.53 1.28
N ALA A 160 -23.50 5.09 2.34
CA ALA A 160 -24.78 5.64 2.76
C ALA A 160 -24.66 7.12 3.16
N SER A 161 -23.59 7.47 3.88
CA SER A 161 -23.33 8.87 4.29
C SER A 161 -23.16 9.84 3.11
N LEU A 162 -22.67 9.36 1.95
CA LEU A 162 -22.50 10.20 0.76
C LEU A 162 -23.82 10.75 0.20
N LYS A 163 -24.97 10.14 0.55
CA LYS A 163 -26.30 10.66 0.19
C LYS A 163 -26.61 11.99 0.91
N HIS A 164 -25.98 12.22 2.05
CA HIS A 164 -26.23 13.39 2.90
C HIS A 164 -25.16 14.48 2.75
N GLY A 165 -23.98 14.14 2.22
CA GLY A 165 -22.95 15.10 1.88
C GLY A 165 -21.59 14.44 1.64
N LYS A 166 -20.70 15.16 0.97
CA LYS A 166 -19.32 14.73 0.75
C LYS A 166 -18.42 15.31 1.85
N CYS A 167 -17.63 14.46 2.47
CA CYS A 167 -16.61 14.84 3.45
C CYS A 167 -15.28 14.17 3.08
N LYS A 168 -14.18 14.93 3.13
CA LYS A 168 -12.85 14.42 2.76
C LYS A 168 -12.45 13.19 3.59
N VAL A 169 -12.78 13.18 4.88
CA VAL A 169 -12.46 12.05 5.79
C VAL A 169 -13.15 10.76 5.33
N ILE A 170 -14.45 10.84 5.02
CA ILE A 170 -15.24 9.69 4.55
C ILE A 170 -14.75 9.20 3.19
N LEU A 171 -14.44 10.12 2.26
CA LEU A 171 -13.91 9.78 0.95
C LEU A 171 -12.54 9.09 1.04
N ARG A 172 -11.67 9.55 1.95
CA ARG A 172 -10.40 8.86 2.26
C ARG A 172 -10.66 7.46 2.81
N ASN A 173 -11.56 7.31 3.77
CA ASN A 173 -11.90 6.02 4.38
C ASN A 173 -12.51 5.05 3.35
N LEU A 174 -13.38 5.52 2.45
CA LEU A 174 -13.85 4.75 1.30
C LEU A 174 -12.69 4.31 0.41
N SER A 175 -11.78 5.22 0.07
CA SER A 175 -10.61 4.88 -0.73
C SER A 175 -9.79 3.75 -0.11
N ILE A 176 -9.57 3.79 1.21
CA ILE A 176 -8.83 2.73 1.93
C ILE A 176 -9.60 1.41 1.88
N ILE A 177 -10.89 1.40 2.26
CA ILE A 177 -11.73 0.20 2.26
C ILE A 177 -11.81 -0.46 0.88
N MET A 178 -11.88 0.32 -0.19
CA MET A 178 -11.94 -0.22 -1.55
C MET A 178 -10.68 -0.99 -1.97
N ARG A 179 -9.60 -0.91 -1.19
CA ARG A 179 -8.36 -1.66 -1.42
C ARG A 179 -8.11 -2.73 -0.36
N GLU A 180 -9.05 -2.91 0.56
CA GLU A 180 -8.95 -3.88 1.65
C GLU A 180 -8.99 -5.31 1.09
N ALA A 181 -7.96 -6.09 1.38
CA ALA A 181 -7.75 -7.40 0.77
C ALA A 181 -8.93 -8.37 0.99
N GLN A 182 -9.61 -8.28 2.14
CA GLN A 182 -10.76 -9.13 2.47
C GLN A 182 -11.99 -8.87 1.60
N LEU A 183 -12.08 -7.70 0.98
CA LEU A 183 -13.19 -7.33 0.10
C LEU A 183 -12.89 -7.60 -1.38
N LEU A 184 -11.63 -7.89 -1.73
CA LEU A 184 -11.20 -8.06 -3.11
C LEU A 184 -11.40 -9.50 -3.57
N THR A 185 -12.24 -9.66 -4.60
CA THR A 185 -12.40 -10.91 -5.35
C THR A 185 -11.79 -10.76 -6.74
N SER A 186 -11.58 -11.87 -7.45
CA SER A 186 -11.13 -11.84 -8.84
C SER A 186 -12.05 -11.02 -9.76
N GLU A 187 -13.33 -10.94 -9.42
CA GLU A 187 -14.35 -10.25 -10.20
C GLU A 187 -14.38 -8.75 -9.91
N ASN A 188 -14.31 -8.36 -8.63
CA ASN A 188 -14.51 -6.96 -8.23
C ASN A 188 -13.21 -6.15 -8.12
N VAL A 189 -12.04 -6.80 -8.14
CA VAL A 189 -10.76 -6.14 -7.80
C VAL A 189 -10.46 -4.95 -8.70
N LYS A 190 -10.75 -5.05 -10.00
CA LYS A 190 -10.50 -3.96 -10.95
C LYS A 190 -11.42 -2.76 -10.66
N GLU A 191 -12.69 -3.02 -10.40
CA GLU A 191 -13.69 -1.97 -10.14
C GLU A 191 -13.42 -1.29 -8.80
N ASN A 192 -13.21 -2.08 -7.73
CA ASN A 192 -12.91 -1.57 -6.40
C ASN A 192 -11.63 -0.72 -6.39
N LEU A 193 -10.53 -1.18 -7.00
CA LEU A 193 -9.28 -0.40 -7.03
C LEU A 193 -9.43 0.92 -7.81
N ASN A 194 -10.17 0.93 -8.92
CA ASN A 194 -10.45 2.16 -9.65
C ASN A 194 -11.36 3.10 -8.84
N ALA A 195 -12.42 2.58 -8.21
CA ALA A 195 -13.28 3.37 -7.33
C ALA A 195 -12.49 3.98 -6.16
N GLY A 196 -11.56 3.23 -5.58
CA GLY A 196 -10.67 3.74 -4.53
C GLY A 196 -9.81 4.92 -4.98
N ILE A 197 -9.35 4.93 -6.23
CA ILE A 197 -8.63 6.08 -6.80
C ILE A 197 -9.57 7.28 -6.97
N GLU A 198 -10.78 7.08 -7.48
CA GLU A 198 -11.74 8.17 -7.67
C GLU A 198 -12.15 8.79 -6.32
N TYR A 199 -12.45 7.99 -5.29
CA TYR A 199 -12.73 8.55 -3.95
C TYR A 199 -11.54 9.33 -3.38
N ALA A 200 -10.30 8.88 -3.58
CA ALA A 200 -9.13 9.63 -3.15
C ALA A 200 -8.93 10.94 -3.92
N LYS A 201 -9.24 10.96 -5.23
CA LYS A 201 -9.20 12.20 -6.02
C LYS A 201 -10.27 13.17 -5.55
N GLU A 202 -11.50 12.71 -5.33
CA GLU A 202 -12.57 13.55 -4.80
C GLU A 202 -12.21 14.13 -3.43
N ALA A 203 -11.54 13.36 -2.55
CA ALA A 203 -11.05 13.88 -1.27
C ALA A 203 -10.03 15.01 -1.45
N VAL A 204 -9.09 14.86 -2.40
CA VAL A 204 -8.13 15.91 -2.78
C VAL A 204 -8.82 17.13 -3.41
N GLU A 205 -9.89 16.93 -4.19
CA GLU A 205 -10.65 18.03 -4.81
C GLU A 205 -11.40 18.87 -3.77
N LEU A 206 -11.84 18.26 -2.66
CA LEU A 206 -12.45 19.00 -1.55
C LEU A 206 -11.43 19.88 -0.80
N ASP A 207 -10.18 19.43 -0.70
CA ASP A 207 -9.11 20.19 -0.07
C ASP A 207 -7.75 19.81 -0.67
N THR A 208 -7.26 20.66 -1.59
CA THR A 208 -6.01 20.40 -2.31
C THR A 208 -4.76 20.52 -1.44
N ASN A 209 -4.89 21.08 -0.23
CA ASN A 209 -3.80 21.25 0.73
C ASN A 209 -3.77 20.13 1.78
N ASP A 210 -4.79 19.26 1.82
CA ASP A 210 -4.86 18.12 2.74
C ASP A 210 -3.83 17.05 2.35
N GLY A 211 -2.72 16.99 3.09
CA GLY A 211 -1.63 16.05 2.78
C GLY A 211 -2.05 14.60 2.97
N GLU A 212 -2.97 14.34 3.90
CA GLU A 212 -3.52 13.01 4.13
C GLU A 212 -4.33 12.52 2.91
N SER A 213 -5.19 13.35 2.30
CA SER A 213 -5.86 13.01 1.03
C SER A 213 -4.87 12.67 -0.07
N TRP A 214 -3.79 13.44 -0.21
CA TRP A 214 -2.71 13.13 -1.17
C TRP A 214 -2.00 11.81 -0.84
N ALA A 215 -1.75 11.52 0.44
CA ALA A 215 -1.14 10.26 0.87
C ALA A 215 -2.04 9.06 0.51
N ILE A 216 -3.34 9.17 0.77
CA ILE A 216 -4.32 8.14 0.41
C ILE A 216 -4.41 7.95 -1.10
N LEU A 217 -4.34 9.03 -1.89
CA LEU A 217 -4.26 8.94 -3.35
C LEU A 217 -2.97 8.24 -3.81
N GLY A 218 -1.83 8.53 -3.17
CA GLY A 218 -0.56 7.84 -3.41
C GLY A 218 -0.66 6.34 -3.16
N ASN A 219 -1.27 5.95 -2.04
CA ASN A 219 -1.55 4.57 -1.70
C ASN A 219 -2.49 3.90 -2.71
N ALA A 220 -3.52 4.61 -3.19
CA ALA A 220 -4.46 4.07 -4.18
C ALA A 220 -3.78 3.74 -5.52
N TYR A 221 -2.94 4.66 -6.01
CA TYR A 221 -2.14 4.41 -7.20
C TYR A 221 -1.13 3.27 -6.99
N LEU A 222 -0.53 3.19 -5.80
CA LEU A 222 0.43 2.14 -5.47
C LEU A 222 -0.23 0.76 -5.49
N SER A 223 -1.38 0.59 -4.83
CA SER A 223 -2.14 -0.67 -4.86
C SER A 223 -2.50 -1.11 -6.28
N LEU A 224 -2.92 -0.17 -7.15
CA LEU A 224 -3.22 -0.49 -8.55
C LEU A 224 -1.95 -0.80 -9.35
N PHE A 225 -0.84 -0.09 -9.09
CA PHE A 225 0.46 -0.38 -9.67
C PHE A 225 0.88 -1.82 -9.40
N PHE A 226 0.73 -2.32 -8.17
CA PHE A 226 1.12 -3.69 -7.85
C PHE A 226 0.33 -4.75 -8.62
N ARG A 227 -0.89 -4.43 -9.07
CA ARG A 227 -1.71 -5.31 -9.92
C ARG A 227 -1.41 -5.17 -11.41
N ARG A 228 -1.22 -3.95 -11.91
CA ARG A 228 -1.09 -3.66 -13.35
C ARG A 228 0.35 -3.52 -13.84
N GLN A 229 1.27 -3.20 -12.93
CA GLN A 229 2.70 -2.99 -13.18
C GLN A 229 2.97 -1.94 -14.27
N GLU A 230 2.19 -0.85 -14.27
CA GLU A 230 2.34 0.25 -15.22
C GLU A 230 3.17 1.39 -14.60
N ASP A 231 4.28 1.76 -15.24
CA ASP A 231 5.19 2.81 -14.76
C ASP A 231 4.48 4.15 -14.48
N LYS A 232 3.42 4.46 -15.25
CA LYS A 232 2.61 5.66 -15.05
C LYS A 232 1.99 5.68 -13.65
N LEU A 233 1.47 4.55 -13.17
CA LEU A 233 0.83 4.45 -11.86
C LEU A 233 1.85 4.63 -10.74
N LEU A 234 3.06 4.06 -10.89
CA LEU A 234 4.14 4.26 -9.93
C LEU A 234 4.56 5.73 -9.84
N ARG A 235 4.70 6.41 -10.99
CA ARG A 235 4.99 7.86 -11.04
C ARG A 235 3.89 8.69 -10.41
N GLN A 236 2.62 8.34 -10.64
CA GLN A 236 1.48 9.01 -10.02
C GLN A 236 1.48 8.82 -8.51
N SER A 237 1.78 7.61 -8.03
CA SER A 237 1.91 7.32 -6.60
C SER A 237 3.00 8.17 -5.95
N ILE A 238 4.22 8.17 -6.50
CA ILE A 238 5.35 8.96 -5.99
C ILE A 238 5.00 10.46 -5.98
N ASN A 239 4.45 11.00 -7.06
CA ASN A 239 4.06 12.41 -7.12
C ASN A 239 2.97 12.79 -6.10
N SER A 240 2.02 11.89 -5.82
CA SER A 240 1.02 12.12 -4.76
C SER A 240 1.68 12.16 -3.38
N PHE A 241 2.64 11.29 -3.08
CA PHE A 241 3.39 11.36 -1.82
C PHE A 241 4.23 12.64 -1.71
N GLU A 242 4.87 13.10 -2.80
CA GLU A 242 5.59 14.39 -2.79
C GLU A 242 4.67 15.58 -2.48
N LYS A 243 3.41 15.53 -2.92
CA LYS A 243 2.42 16.54 -2.58
C LYS A 243 1.97 16.43 -1.13
N ALA A 244 1.78 15.20 -0.62
CA ALA A 244 1.45 14.96 0.78
C ALA A 244 2.51 15.54 1.73
N LEU A 245 3.80 15.42 1.35
CA LEU A 245 4.92 15.97 2.14
C LEU A 245 4.98 17.51 2.20
N LYS A 246 4.12 18.22 1.47
CA LYS A 246 4.01 19.70 1.58
C LYS A 246 3.16 20.14 2.76
N ASP A 247 2.35 19.25 3.32
CA ASP A 247 1.50 19.51 4.48
C ASP A 247 2.28 19.23 5.79
N PRO A 248 2.51 20.24 6.66
CA PRO A 248 3.23 20.07 7.92
C PRO A 248 2.62 19.05 8.89
N ILE A 249 1.31 18.77 8.76
CA ILE A 249 0.62 17.78 9.58
C ILE A 249 0.90 16.38 9.02
N ALA A 250 0.65 16.17 7.72
CA ALA A 250 0.84 14.87 7.09
C ALA A 250 2.29 14.36 7.13
N VAL A 251 3.29 15.26 7.07
CA VAL A 251 4.71 14.90 7.18
C VAL A 251 5.06 14.18 8.49
N LYS A 252 4.25 14.32 9.54
CA LYS A 252 4.45 13.63 10.82
C LYS A 252 3.87 12.21 10.84
N ASN A 253 3.21 11.77 9.77
CA ASN A 253 2.66 10.42 9.67
C ASN A 253 3.74 9.41 9.22
N ALA A 254 4.07 8.43 10.08
CA ALA A 254 5.03 7.39 9.79
C ALA A 254 4.63 6.52 8.57
N ASP A 255 3.34 6.22 8.40
CA ASP A 255 2.84 5.38 7.31
C ASP A 255 2.96 6.06 5.95
N LEU A 256 2.87 7.40 5.89
CA LEU A 256 3.15 8.16 4.67
C LEU A 256 4.59 7.92 4.20
N HIS A 257 5.56 8.08 5.11
CA HIS A 257 6.97 7.90 4.80
C HIS A 257 7.30 6.46 4.42
N PHE A 258 6.74 5.49 5.14
CA PHE A 258 6.96 4.08 4.83
C PHE A 258 6.40 3.71 3.45
N ASN A 259 5.15 4.08 3.14
CA ASN A 259 4.54 3.76 1.85
C ASN A 259 5.22 4.50 0.68
N ARG A 260 5.67 5.74 0.89
CA ARG A 260 6.54 6.45 -0.05
C ARG A 260 7.84 5.69 -0.28
N GLY A 261 8.49 5.21 0.79
CA GLY A 261 9.70 4.40 0.72
C GLY A 261 9.52 3.13 -0.10
N VAL A 262 8.39 2.43 0.06
CA VAL A 262 8.03 1.25 -0.75
C VAL A 262 7.94 1.61 -2.25
N ALA A 263 7.22 2.68 -2.60
CA ALA A 263 7.09 3.11 -3.99
C ALA A 263 8.47 3.46 -4.61
N LEU A 264 9.30 4.20 -3.87
CA LEU A 264 10.64 4.60 -4.33
C LEU A 264 11.59 3.41 -4.46
N LYS A 265 11.55 2.47 -3.52
CA LYS A 265 12.31 1.20 -3.58
C LYS A 265 11.95 0.42 -4.83
N TYR A 266 10.66 0.30 -5.15
CA TYR A 266 10.19 -0.37 -6.38
C TYR A 266 10.61 0.38 -7.65
N GLY A 267 10.70 1.70 -7.59
CA GLY A 267 11.23 2.56 -8.65
C GLY A 267 12.76 2.63 -8.74
N GLU A 268 13.49 1.88 -7.90
CA GLU A 268 14.96 1.90 -7.79
C GLU A 268 15.54 3.30 -7.44
N ILE A 269 14.73 4.16 -6.82
CA ILE A 269 15.14 5.48 -6.30
C ILE A 269 15.59 5.29 -4.85
N TYR A 270 16.73 4.63 -4.68
CA TYR A 270 17.12 4.07 -3.38
C TYR A 270 17.51 5.10 -2.32
N THR A 271 18.12 6.23 -2.70
CA THR A 271 18.45 7.31 -1.73
C THR A 271 17.20 7.78 -1.01
N ASP A 272 16.17 8.17 -1.79
CA ASP A 272 14.94 8.70 -1.22
C ASP A 272 14.13 7.61 -0.50
N ALA A 273 14.22 6.35 -0.94
CA ALA A 273 13.61 5.22 -0.26
C ALA A 273 14.21 5.00 1.14
N LEU A 274 15.54 5.02 1.26
CA LEU A 274 16.25 4.88 2.54
C LEU A 274 15.89 6.01 3.51
N LEU A 275 15.89 7.27 3.03
CA LEU A 275 15.48 8.43 3.84
C LEU A 275 14.01 8.33 4.27
N SER A 276 13.13 7.82 3.41
CA SER A 276 11.73 7.57 3.75
C SER A 276 11.58 6.52 4.84
N PHE A 277 12.28 5.39 4.76
CA PHE A 277 12.21 4.37 5.81
C PHE A 277 12.84 4.84 7.13
N GLU A 278 13.94 5.60 7.07
CA GLU A 278 14.55 6.25 8.23
C GLU A 278 13.54 7.19 8.92
N GLN A 279 12.90 8.07 8.16
CA GLN A 279 11.90 8.99 8.71
C GLN A 279 10.70 8.24 9.32
N ALA A 280 10.22 7.17 8.68
CA ALA A 280 9.16 6.33 9.25
C ALA A 280 9.59 5.72 10.60
N SER A 281 10.82 5.21 10.70
CA SER A 281 11.37 4.63 11.93
C SER A 281 11.62 5.67 13.05
N ILE A 282 11.87 6.92 12.69
CA ILE A 282 12.00 8.03 13.64
C ILE A 282 10.62 8.44 14.19
N LEU A 283 9.61 8.48 13.32
CA LEU A 283 8.25 8.88 13.68
C LEU A 283 7.51 7.80 14.50
N ASP A 284 7.79 6.51 14.24
CA ASP A 284 7.30 5.40 15.05
C ASP A 284 8.44 4.43 15.41
N PRO A 285 9.19 4.68 16.49
CA PRO A 285 10.32 3.82 16.88
C PRO A 285 9.92 2.43 17.40
N MET A 286 8.63 2.20 17.71
CA MET A 286 8.12 0.88 18.10
C MET A 286 7.77 0.02 16.88
N TRP A 287 7.66 0.64 15.69
CA TRP A 287 7.42 -0.07 14.46
C TRP A 287 8.69 -0.76 13.94
N THR A 288 8.92 -1.99 14.41
CA THR A 288 10.10 -2.79 14.05
C THR A 288 10.21 -3.01 12.54
N THR A 289 9.09 -3.21 11.83
CA THR A 289 9.10 -3.43 10.38
C THR A 289 9.71 -2.27 9.61
N ALA A 290 9.47 -1.01 10.02
CA ALA A 290 10.07 0.16 9.37
C ALA A 290 11.60 0.15 9.50
N LYS A 291 12.09 -0.14 10.71
CA LYS A 291 13.52 -0.24 11.01
C LYS A 291 14.18 -1.43 10.29
N GLU A 292 13.55 -2.60 10.34
CA GLU A 292 14.04 -3.81 9.65
C GLU A 292 14.11 -3.61 8.14
N THR A 293 13.09 -2.98 7.55
CA THR A 293 13.05 -2.68 6.10
C THR A 293 14.20 -1.75 5.69
N LEU A 294 14.52 -0.75 6.51
CA LEU A 294 15.68 0.13 6.29
C LEU A 294 17.00 -0.65 6.35
N GLU A 295 17.21 -1.45 7.41
CA GLU A 295 18.42 -2.24 7.61
C GLU A 295 18.61 -3.27 6.48
N ASP A 296 17.53 -3.94 6.07
CA ASP A 296 17.54 -4.89 4.97
C ASP A 296 17.86 -4.22 3.63
N LEU A 297 17.33 -3.01 3.36
CA LEU A 297 17.64 -2.29 2.14
C LEU A 297 19.12 -1.87 2.10
N VAL A 298 19.67 -1.38 3.22
CA VAL A 298 21.11 -1.07 3.32
C VAL A 298 21.96 -2.32 3.09
N LYS A 299 21.60 -3.45 3.70
CA LYS A 299 22.29 -4.73 3.54
C LYS A 299 22.22 -5.24 2.10
N TYR A 300 21.05 -5.13 1.46
CA TYR A 300 20.84 -5.50 0.07
C TYR A 300 21.73 -4.68 -0.88
N LEU A 301 21.75 -3.35 -0.73
CA LEU A 301 22.57 -2.47 -1.58
C LEU A 301 24.07 -2.72 -1.36
N THR A 302 24.49 -2.89 -0.10
CA THR A 302 25.87 -3.24 0.25
C THR A 302 26.31 -4.55 -0.39
N SER A 303 25.47 -5.58 -0.29
CA SER A 303 25.72 -6.90 -0.85
C SER A 303 25.76 -6.86 -2.37
N THR A 304 24.82 -6.15 -2.99
CA THR A 304 24.75 -5.96 -4.45
C THR A 304 26.01 -5.30 -4.98
N GLN A 305 26.42 -4.17 -4.40
CA GLN A 305 27.65 -3.47 -4.78
C GLN A 305 28.89 -4.37 -4.63
N THR A 306 29.02 -5.05 -3.49
CA THR A 306 30.18 -5.90 -3.21
C THR A 306 30.28 -7.06 -4.22
N LEU A 307 29.16 -7.71 -4.51
CA LEU A 307 29.09 -8.82 -5.45
C LEU A 307 29.32 -8.35 -6.89
N TYR A 308 28.80 -7.19 -7.27
CA TYR A 308 29.07 -6.57 -8.57
C TYR A 308 30.58 -6.29 -8.74
N GLN A 309 31.19 -5.57 -7.79
CA GLN A 309 32.60 -5.18 -7.85
C GLN A 309 33.55 -6.39 -7.90
N ARG A 310 33.17 -7.47 -7.20
CA ARG A 310 33.96 -8.71 -7.14
C ARG A 310 33.52 -9.78 -8.16
N LYS A 311 32.59 -9.47 -9.06
CA LYS A 311 32.02 -10.41 -10.04
C LYS A 311 31.60 -11.74 -9.40
N GLY A 312 30.84 -11.66 -8.32
CA GLY A 312 30.39 -12.82 -7.55
C GLY A 312 31.49 -13.55 -6.76
N GLN A 313 32.63 -12.89 -6.53
CA GLN A 313 33.85 -13.48 -5.93
C GLN A 313 34.47 -14.60 -6.79
N VAL A 314 34.17 -14.60 -8.10
CA VAL A 314 34.69 -15.59 -9.04
C VAL A 314 36.00 -15.10 -9.66
N LYS A 315 37.04 -15.96 -9.65
CA LYS A 315 38.34 -15.64 -10.25
C LYS A 315 38.23 -15.50 -11.78
N ASN A 316 39.01 -14.58 -12.38
CA ASN A 316 38.99 -14.31 -13.83
C ASN A 316 39.13 -15.56 -14.71
N LYS A 317 40.03 -16.50 -14.38
CA LYS A 317 40.18 -17.76 -15.14
C LYS A 317 38.88 -18.57 -15.18
N ARG A 318 38.13 -18.62 -14.08
CA ARG A 318 36.85 -19.31 -14.01
C ARG A 318 35.75 -18.54 -14.75
N LEU A 319 35.77 -17.20 -14.71
CA LEU A 319 34.86 -16.37 -15.51
C LEU A 319 35.05 -16.61 -17.02
N GLN A 320 36.29 -16.69 -17.49
CA GLN A 320 36.60 -17.04 -18.88
C GLN A 320 36.00 -18.40 -19.24
N GLN A 321 36.26 -19.43 -18.43
CA GLN A 321 35.67 -20.78 -18.64
C GLN A 321 34.13 -20.78 -18.66
N MET A 322 33.49 -20.01 -17.78
CA MET A 322 32.02 -19.89 -17.76
C MET A 322 31.49 -19.25 -19.05
N THR A 323 32.18 -18.22 -19.55
CA THR A 323 31.74 -17.38 -20.67
C THR A 323 32.16 -17.90 -22.05
N GLU A 324 33.14 -18.81 -22.14
CA GLU A 324 33.58 -19.48 -23.38
C GLU A 324 32.42 -20.10 -24.16
N SER A 325 31.48 -20.71 -23.43
CA SER A 325 30.31 -21.39 -23.98
C SER A 325 29.18 -20.45 -24.43
N LEU A 326 29.28 -19.14 -24.20
CA LEU A 326 28.32 -18.17 -24.71
C LEU A 326 28.44 -18.12 -26.25
N ASN A 327 27.35 -18.30 -26.96
CA ASN A 327 27.31 -18.18 -28.42
C ASN A 327 25.92 -17.75 -28.87
N SER A 328 25.71 -17.58 -30.19
CA SER A 328 24.44 -17.15 -30.75
C SER A 328 23.25 -18.02 -30.33
N SER A 329 23.45 -19.31 -30.04
CA SER A 329 22.36 -20.17 -29.55
C SER A 329 21.87 -19.81 -28.15
N CYS A 330 22.70 -19.15 -27.31
CA CYS A 330 22.30 -18.64 -26.00
C CYS A 330 21.26 -17.51 -26.07
N LEU A 331 21.13 -16.85 -27.22
CA LEU A 331 20.09 -15.85 -27.48
C LEU A 331 18.70 -16.49 -27.63
N GLY A 332 18.62 -17.81 -27.83
CA GLY A 332 17.35 -18.53 -28.00
C GLY A 332 16.51 -17.93 -29.12
N LEU A 333 15.29 -17.50 -28.78
CA LEU A 333 14.36 -16.88 -29.73
C LEU A 333 14.92 -15.61 -30.38
N TYR A 334 15.79 -14.87 -29.66
CA TYR A 334 16.38 -13.60 -30.10
C TYR A 334 17.48 -13.77 -31.15
N ASN A 335 17.86 -15.01 -31.47
CA ASN A 335 18.76 -15.31 -32.59
C ASN A 335 18.06 -15.21 -33.96
N ASN A 336 16.73 -15.08 -33.98
CA ASN A 336 15.92 -15.02 -35.19
C ASN A 336 15.12 -13.71 -35.27
N LYS A 337 14.45 -13.48 -36.41
CA LYS A 337 13.47 -12.38 -36.53
C LYS A 337 12.27 -12.63 -35.63
N ILE A 338 11.93 -11.64 -34.81
CA ILE A 338 10.84 -11.69 -33.85
C ILE A 338 9.66 -10.94 -34.40
N LYS A 339 8.48 -11.54 -34.31
CA LYS A 339 7.24 -10.88 -34.71
C LYS A 339 6.78 -9.94 -33.60
N THR A 340 6.58 -8.68 -33.96
CA THR A 340 6.04 -7.61 -33.13
C THR A 340 4.75 -7.08 -33.75
N ILE A 341 4.02 -6.24 -33.02
CA ILE A 341 2.81 -5.57 -33.52
C ILE A 341 3.11 -4.70 -34.75
N LYS A 342 4.35 -4.15 -34.85
CA LYS A 342 4.79 -3.26 -35.93
C LYS A 342 5.51 -3.98 -37.09
N GLY A 343 5.58 -5.31 -37.08
CA GLY A 343 6.29 -6.11 -38.09
C GLY A 343 7.34 -7.04 -37.49
N HIS A 344 8.43 -7.29 -38.19
CA HIS A 344 9.51 -8.16 -37.70
C HIS A 344 10.73 -7.35 -37.30
N VAL A 345 11.30 -7.66 -36.13
CA VAL A 345 12.52 -7.03 -35.61
C VAL A 345 13.59 -8.10 -35.44
N MET A 346 14.82 -7.79 -35.85
CA MET A 346 16.00 -8.58 -35.50
C MET A 346 16.75 -7.81 -34.43
N LEU A 347 17.07 -8.47 -33.31
CA LEU A 347 17.88 -7.85 -32.26
C LEU A 347 19.37 -8.04 -32.58
N GLU A 348 20.13 -6.96 -32.43
CA GLU A 348 21.58 -7.00 -32.55
C GLU A 348 22.19 -7.37 -31.20
N HIS A 349 22.97 -8.47 -31.17
CA HIS A 349 23.71 -8.84 -29.98
C HIS A 349 24.89 -7.91 -29.75
N ILE A 350 24.93 -7.26 -28.59
CA ILE A 350 26.00 -6.35 -28.18
C ILE A 350 26.62 -6.82 -26.85
N PRO A 351 27.92 -6.57 -26.63
CA PRO A 351 28.54 -6.76 -25.31
C PRO A 351 27.95 -5.78 -24.29
N LEU A 352 27.99 -6.16 -23.01
CA LEU A 352 27.47 -5.36 -21.89
C LEU A 352 28.18 -4.00 -21.80
N SER A 353 29.45 -3.94 -22.15
CA SER A 353 30.26 -2.70 -22.18
C SER A 353 29.75 -1.64 -23.16
N LYS A 354 28.93 -2.02 -24.15
CA LYS A 354 28.37 -1.12 -25.17
C LYS A 354 26.94 -0.67 -24.85
N LEU A 355 26.37 -1.07 -23.72
CA LEU A 355 25.06 -0.59 -23.31
C LEU A 355 25.08 0.91 -23.02
N GLN A 356 24.03 1.60 -23.43
CA GLN A 356 23.79 3.00 -23.10
C GLN A 356 22.79 3.10 -21.96
N THR A 357 22.90 4.12 -21.11
CA THR A 357 21.91 4.41 -20.07
C THR A 357 20.54 4.68 -20.72
N GLY A 358 19.48 4.11 -20.15
CA GLY A 358 18.13 4.13 -20.69
C GLY A 358 17.79 2.90 -21.53
N PHE A 359 16.81 3.05 -22.41
CA PHE A 359 16.28 1.97 -23.23
C PHE A 359 17.17 1.68 -24.45
N ASN A 360 17.69 0.45 -24.56
CA ASN A 360 18.54 0.02 -25.66
C ASN A 360 17.71 -0.69 -26.75
N ALA A 361 17.02 0.10 -27.59
CA ALA A 361 16.12 -0.42 -28.62
C ALA A 361 16.82 -1.34 -29.64
N ASN A 362 16.14 -2.42 -30.03
CA ASN A 362 16.63 -3.42 -30.99
C ASN A 362 17.96 -4.09 -30.63
N LYS A 363 18.38 -4.03 -29.35
CA LYS A 363 19.59 -4.70 -28.86
C LYS A 363 19.23 -5.92 -28.02
N VAL A 364 20.16 -6.88 -27.93
CA VAL A 364 20.08 -7.99 -26.97
C VAL A 364 21.45 -8.17 -26.32
N VAL A 365 21.47 -8.46 -25.02
CA VAL A 365 22.69 -8.83 -24.31
C VAL A 365 22.59 -10.26 -23.82
N CYS A 366 23.73 -10.94 -23.70
CA CYS A 366 23.79 -12.28 -23.15
C CYS A 366 25.02 -12.48 -22.28
N GLY A 367 24.83 -13.11 -21.13
CA GLY A 367 25.93 -13.40 -20.21
C GLY A 367 25.66 -14.61 -19.34
N ARG A 368 26.58 -14.87 -18.42
CA ARG A 368 26.51 -15.91 -17.40
C ARG A 368 26.19 -15.31 -16.03
N VAL A 369 25.29 -15.95 -15.30
CA VAL A 369 25.05 -15.61 -13.89
C VAL A 369 26.26 -16.00 -13.07
N VAL A 370 26.84 -15.06 -12.34
CA VAL A 370 28.04 -15.30 -11.50
C VAL A 370 27.75 -15.31 -10.00
N CYS A 371 26.66 -14.65 -9.58
CA CYS A 371 26.14 -14.70 -8.23
C CYS A 371 24.69 -14.24 -8.19
N VAL A 372 23.97 -14.65 -7.15
CA VAL A 372 22.62 -14.18 -6.82
C VAL A 372 22.74 -13.35 -5.55
N VAL A 373 22.12 -12.17 -5.53
CA VAL A 373 22.06 -11.32 -4.35
C VAL A 373 20.86 -11.74 -3.52
N TYR A 374 21.11 -12.10 -2.26
CA TYR A 374 20.03 -12.41 -1.33
C TYR A 374 19.32 -11.13 -0.87
N ASN A 375 18.00 -11.20 -0.84
CA ASN A 375 17.10 -10.19 -0.28
C ASN A 375 16.05 -10.91 0.58
N GLN A 376 15.65 -10.32 1.70
CA GLN A 376 14.59 -10.87 2.54
C GLN A 376 13.25 -10.90 1.79
N GLU A 377 12.98 -9.82 1.05
CA GLU A 377 11.85 -9.79 0.13
C GLU A 377 12.19 -10.56 -1.17
N PRO A 378 11.25 -11.37 -1.70
CA PRO A 378 11.50 -12.17 -2.90
C PRO A 378 11.63 -11.34 -4.19
N VAL A 379 11.27 -10.05 -4.15
CA VAL A 379 11.27 -9.16 -5.32
C VAL A 379 12.06 -7.88 -5.00
N PRO A 380 12.98 -7.43 -5.88
CA PRO A 380 13.39 -8.08 -7.12
C PRO A 380 14.32 -9.28 -6.88
N TYR A 381 14.21 -10.29 -7.75
CA TYR A 381 15.24 -11.33 -7.85
C TYR A 381 16.46 -10.72 -8.54
N THR A 382 17.56 -10.62 -7.79
CA THR A 382 18.73 -9.84 -8.22
C THR A 382 19.94 -10.75 -8.43
N PHE A 383 20.65 -10.61 -9.54
CA PHE A 383 21.88 -11.37 -9.83
C PHE A 383 22.89 -10.54 -10.62
N CYS A 384 24.15 -10.96 -10.63
CA CYS A 384 25.18 -10.35 -11.50
C CYS A 384 25.37 -11.19 -12.75
N LEU A 385 25.43 -10.52 -13.90
CA LEU A 385 25.60 -11.10 -15.22
C LEU A 385 26.97 -10.69 -15.78
N VAL A 386 27.73 -11.66 -16.31
CA VAL A 386 29.03 -11.42 -16.94
C VAL A 386 29.07 -11.93 -18.38
N ASP A 387 29.53 -11.11 -19.31
CA ASP A 387 29.67 -11.48 -20.74
C ASP A 387 31.09 -11.97 -21.10
N LYS A 388 31.33 -12.19 -22.39
CA LYS A 388 32.64 -12.64 -22.92
C LYS A 388 33.77 -11.63 -22.70
N ASP A 389 33.45 -10.34 -22.68
CA ASP A 389 34.41 -9.27 -22.43
C ASP A 389 34.71 -9.14 -20.92
N LEU A 390 34.14 -10.04 -20.11
CA LEU A 390 34.17 -10.03 -18.65
C LEU A 390 33.57 -8.75 -18.07
N SER A 391 32.75 -8.04 -18.81
CA SER A 391 31.97 -6.91 -18.30
C SER A 391 30.88 -7.45 -17.39
N CYS A 392 30.62 -6.75 -16.28
CA CYS A 392 29.66 -7.17 -15.26
C CYS A 392 28.52 -6.16 -15.19
N VAL A 393 27.30 -6.64 -15.00
CA VAL A 393 26.12 -5.80 -14.75
C VAL A 393 25.24 -6.46 -13.71
N VAL A 394 24.57 -5.68 -12.88
CA VAL A 394 23.51 -6.17 -11.99
C VAL A 394 22.22 -6.30 -12.80
N VAL A 395 21.42 -7.33 -12.55
CA VAL A 395 20.11 -7.52 -13.17
C VAL A 395 19.08 -7.66 -12.06
N SER A 396 18.09 -6.78 -12.06
CA SER A 396 16.94 -6.80 -11.14
C SER A 396 15.71 -7.28 -11.89
N VAL A 397 15.24 -8.50 -11.56
CA VAL A 397 14.08 -9.11 -12.20
C VAL A 397 12.87 -9.00 -11.28
N TYR A 398 11.83 -8.33 -11.78
CA TYR A 398 10.54 -8.18 -11.12
C TYR A 398 9.54 -9.24 -11.62
N ASN A 399 8.45 -9.42 -10.88
CA ASN A 399 7.37 -10.37 -11.21
C ASN A 399 7.82 -11.84 -11.38
N LEU A 400 8.94 -12.22 -10.75
CA LEU A 400 9.46 -13.59 -10.79
C LEU A 400 8.97 -14.36 -9.57
N ALA A 401 8.45 -15.57 -9.78
CA ALA A 401 8.02 -16.43 -8.69
C ALA A 401 9.23 -16.89 -7.84
N GLN A 402 9.01 -17.01 -6.53
CA GLN A 402 10.07 -17.39 -5.59
C GLN A 402 10.69 -18.73 -5.99
N GLY A 403 12.03 -18.79 -6.02
CA GLY A 403 12.78 -19.99 -6.39
C GLY A 403 12.80 -20.33 -7.89
N ARG A 404 12.24 -19.48 -8.76
CA ARG A 404 12.21 -19.69 -10.23
C ARG A 404 13.24 -18.87 -11.01
N GLY A 405 14.15 -18.18 -10.32
CA GLY A 405 15.18 -17.38 -10.96
C GLY A 405 16.38 -18.16 -11.50
N PRO A 406 17.15 -17.57 -12.44
CA PRO A 406 18.33 -18.18 -12.99
C PRO A 406 19.42 -18.33 -11.93
N ILE A 407 20.13 -19.46 -11.93
CA ILE A 407 21.16 -19.80 -10.94
C ILE A 407 22.56 -19.56 -11.48
N ILE A 408 23.56 -19.61 -10.59
CA ILE A 408 24.97 -19.45 -10.96
C ILE A 408 25.36 -20.44 -12.07
N GLY A 409 25.96 -19.92 -13.14
CA GLY A 409 26.34 -20.68 -14.32
C GLY A 409 25.31 -20.65 -15.44
N ASP A 410 24.06 -20.28 -15.18
CA ASP A 410 23.05 -20.15 -16.24
C ASP A 410 23.43 -19.07 -17.25
N SER A 411 23.13 -19.31 -18.51
CA SER A 411 23.18 -18.27 -19.55
C SER A 411 21.85 -17.53 -19.58
N VAL A 412 21.90 -16.20 -19.56
CA VAL A 412 20.70 -15.35 -19.61
C VAL A 412 20.85 -14.37 -20.77
N ALA A 413 19.86 -14.31 -21.65
CA ALA A 413 19.73 -13.27 -22.66
C ALA A 413 18.56 -12.33 -22.33
N ILE A 414 18.83 -11.02 -22.44
CA ILE A 414 17.88 -9.95 -22.11
C ILE A 414 17.71 -9.06 -23.35
N PRO A 415 16.52 -9.04 -23.97
CA PRO A 415 16.22 -8.17 -25.09
C PRO A 415 15.94 -6.75 -24.61
N GLU A 416 16.26 -5.79 -25.47
CA GLU A 416 16.01 -4.36 -25.32
C GLU A 416 16.22 -3.84 -23.88
N PRO A 417 17.41 -4.09 -23.30
CA PRO A 417 17.64 -3.84 -21.88
C PRO A 417 17.52 -2.36 -21.54
N TYR A 418 16.85 -2.09 -20.42
CA TYR A 418 16.82 -0.76 -19.82
C TYR A 418 17.93 -0.67 -18.77
N LEU A 419 18.99 0.08 -19.07
CA LEU A 419 20.15 0.23 -18.19
C LEU A 419 20.01 1.50 -17.34
N THR A 420 20.11 1.36 -16.02
CA THR A 420 20.20 2.48 -15.08
C THR A 420 21.53 2.39 -14.34
N ASN A 421 22.21 3.52 -14.16
CA ASN A 421 23.34 3.60 -13.24
C ASN A 421 22.80 3.96 -11.87
N ILE A 422 22.76 2.99 -10.95
CA ILE A 422 22.39 3.25 -9.56
C ILE A 422 23.49 4.10 -8.94
N ASP A 423 23.10 5.22 -8.33
CA ASP A 423 23.94 6.09 -7.51
C ASP A 423 23.15 6.49 -6.27
N ALA A 424 23.19 5.62 -5.26
CA ALA A 424 22.46 5.82 -4.00
C ALA A 424 23.40 6.23 -2.88
N LYS A 425 22.94 7.14 -2.01
CA LYS A 425 23.74 7.66 -0.89
C LYS A 425 22.92 7.56 0.38
N TYR A 426 23.55 7.05 1.44
CA TYR A 426 22.92 6.97 2.74
C TYR A 426 23.99 6.99 3.84
N LEU A 427 23.83 7.91 4.80
CA LEU A 427 24.83 8.22 5.81
C LEU A 427 26.20 8.49 5.15
N LYS A 428 27.23 7.71 5.49
CA LYS A 428 28.59 7.80 4.92
C LYS A 428 28.86 6.76 3.82
N GLN A 429 27.83 6.06 3.35
CA GLN A 429 27.96 5.01 2.35
C GLN A 429 27.46 5.49 0.99
N THR A 430 28.06 4.96 -0.07
CA THR A 430 27.67 5.22 -1.46
C THR A 430 27.56 3.87 -2.19
N PHE A 431 26.45 3.69 -2.89
CA PHE A 431 26.11 2.47 -3.64
C PHE A 431 26.04 2.80 -5.13
N GLN A 432 27.03 2.35 -5.90
CA GLN A 432 27.20 2.64 -7.31
C GLN A 432 27.42 1.38 -8.14
N TYR A 433 26.49 1.11 -9.05
CA TYR A 433 26.59 -0.01 -9.99
C TYR A 433 25.61 0.15 -11.17
N PRO A 434 25.94 -0.38 -12.36
CA PRO A 434 25.01 -0.47 -13.48
C PRO A 434 24.00 -1.60 -13.22
N SER A 435 22.72 -1.32 -13.47
CA SER A 435 21.59 -2.23 -13.24
C SER A 435 20.72 -2.31 -14.50
N ILE A 436 20.42 -3.52 -14.96
CA ILE A 436 19.38 -3.79 -15.95
C ILE A 436 18.11 -4.17 -15.21
N ARG A 437 17.05 -3.39 -15.43
CA ARG A 437 15.73 -3.69 -14.90
C ARG A 437 14.96 -4.57 -15.88
N VAL A 438 14.48 -5.71 -15.40
CA VAL A 438 13.61 -6.61 -16.15
C VAL A 438 12.25 -6.67 -15.46
N ASN A 439 11.26 -5.98 -16.03
CA ASN A 439 9.89 -5.94 -15.49
C ASN A 439 9.15 -7.27 -15.66
N LEU A 440 9.34 -7.94 -16.80
CA LEU A 440 8.60 -9.16 -17.14
C LEU A 440 9.60 -10.30 -17.40
N PRO A 441 9.68 -11.33 -16.53
CA PRO A 441 10.63 -12.42 -16.70
C PRO A 441 10.48 -13.17 -18.02
N LEU A 442 9.27 -13.19 -18.58
CA LEU A 442 8.97 -13.84 -19.86
C LEU A 442 9.78 -13.30 -21.04
N THR A 443 10.33 -12.09 -20.93
CA THR A 443 11.21 -11.55 -21.97
C THR A 443 12.61 -12.15 -21.90
N MET A 444 13.01 -12.79 -20.80
CA MET A 444 14.33 -13.40 -20.70
C MET A 444 14.37 -14.77 -21.36
N VAL A 445 15.56 -15.12 -21.87
CA VAL A 445 15.91 -16.49 -22.26
C VAL A 445 16.94 -17.02 -21.28
N VAL A 446 16.66 -18.14 -20.63
CA VAL A 446 17.57 -18.81 -19.69
C VAL A 446 17.95 -20.17 -20.27
N ASN A 447 19.25 -20.42 -20.42
CA ASN A 447 19.79 -21.66 -20.99
C ASN A 447 19.14 -22.05 -22.33
N LYS A 448 19.05 -21.06 -23.23
CA LYS A 448 18.47 -21.17 -24.59
C LYS A 448 16.96 -21.39 -24.63
N LYS A 449 16.29 -21.40 -23.47
CA LYS A 449 14.84 -21.60 -23.35
C LYS A 449 14.16 -20.35 -22.82
N ASN A 450 12.96 -20.09 -23.30
CA ASN A 450 12.14 -18.98 -22.79
C ASN A 450 11.63 -19.33 -21.39
N ILE A 451 11.48 -18.33 -20.54
CA ILE A 451 10.83 -18.51 -19.24
C ILE A 451 9.34 -18.82 -19.45
N SER A 452 8.82 -19.83 -18.74
CA SER A 452 7.41 -20.20 -18.79
C SER A 452 6.52 -19.26 -17.96
N ALA A 453 5.23 -19.21 -18.28
CA ALA A 453 4.25 -18.42 -17.53
C ALA A 453 4.17 -18.80 -16.04
N GLU A 454 4.44 -20.06 -15.70
CA GLU A 454 4.49 -20.57 -14.32
C GLU A 454 5.60 -19.96 -13.46
N CYS A 455 6.59 -19.31 -14.07
CA CYS A 455 7.67 -18.62 -13.37
C CYS A 455 7.32 -17.16 -13.04
N VAL A 456 6.14 -16.68 -13.41
CA VAL A 456 5.69 -15.31 -13.16
C VAL A 456 4.78 -15.28 -11.94
N SER A 457 5.02 -14.34 -11.02
CA SER A 457 4.17 -14.08 -9.86
C SER A 457 3.97 -12.58 -9.68
N GLN A 458 2.75 -12.15 -9.40
CA GLN A 458 2.46 -10.74 -9.12
C GLN A 458 2.86 -10.41 -7.68
N PRO A 459 3.65 -9.35 -7.44
CA PRO A 459 3.94 -8.88 -6.09
C PRO A 459 2.65 -8.36 -5.46
N GLN A 460 2.43 -8.70 -4.19
CA GLN A 460 1.30 -8.19 -3.41
C GLN A 460 1.75 -6.97 -2.61
N PHE A 461 0.96 -5.90 -2.66
CA PHE A 461 1.11 -4.78 -1.74
C PHE A 461 0.22 -5.01 -0.54
N LEU A 462 0.84 -5.22 0.60
CA LEU A 462 0.18 -5.16 1.90
C LEU A 462 0.48 -3.77 2.46
N SER A 463 -0.39 -2.79 2.19
CA SER A 463 -0.39 -1.58 3.01
C SER A 463 -0.73 -2.00 4.44
N LYS A 464 -0.12 -1.35 5.43
CA LYS A 464 -0.61 -1.44 6.81
C LYS A 464 -2.10 -1.06 6.81
N GLN A 465 -2.91 -1.92 7.42
CA GLN A 465 -4.36 -1.78 7.51
C GLN A 465 -4.68 -0.76 8.60
N PHE A 466 -4.91 0.49 8.17
CA PHE A 466 -5.33 1.62 9.01
C PHE A 466 -4.37 2.07 10.11
#